data_AF-A0A2T4XGE1-F1
#
_entry.id   AF-A0A2T4XGE1-F1
#
_cell.length_a   1.000
_cell.length_b   1.000
_cell.length_c   1.000
_cell.angle_alpha   90.00
_cell.angle_beta   90.00
_cell.angle_gamma   90.00
#
_symmetry.space_group_name_H-M   'P 1'
#
loop_
_entity.id
_entity.type
_entity.pdbx_description
1 polymer ?
#
loop_
_entity_poly.entity_id
_entity_poly.type
_entity_poly.pdbx_seq_one_letter_code
_entity_poly.pdbx_strand_id
1 'polypeptide(L)'
;MILTALTITAIVIALIRNTARPDFIFLTGLIVLLITGVLTPQQAFAGFANTAVFTVAALFIIAAAVRRTRALRFLDRSIFRDHLGIRSVIFRMMASAGFFSAFLNNTPIVAMLIPQVQEWAKRTGISS
;
A
#
# COMPACT_ATOMS: atom_id res chain seq x y z
N MET A 1 -17.56 -8.50 -25.24
CA MET A 1 -18.21 -8.43 -23.91
C MET A 1 -18.15 -9.75 -23.12
N ILE A 2 -18.42 -10.91 -23.73
CA ILE A 2 -18.29 -12.20 -23.02
C ILE A 2 -16.82 -12.50 -22.67
N LEU A 3 -15.91 -12.33 -23.63
CA LEU A 3 -14.49 -12.61 -23.43
C LEU A 3 -13.84 -11.70 -22.37
N THR A 4 -14.23 -10.42 -22.32
CA THR A 4 -13.84 -9.49 -21.26
C THR A 4 -14.34 -9.93 -19.88
N ALA A 5 -15.61 -10.32 -19.78
CA ALA A 5 -16.19 -10.75 -18.51
C ALA A 5 -15.51 -12.04 -18.00
N LEU A 6 -15.24 -12.99 -18.89
CA LEU A 6 -14.55 -14.23 -18.57
C LEU A 6 -13.12 -13.96 -18.09
N THR A 7 -12.38 -13.09 -18.79
CA THR A 7 -11.01 -12.71 -18.40
C THR A 7 -10.98 -12.03 -17.04
N ILE A 8 -11.89 -11.09 -16.77
CA ILE A 8 -11.99 -10.41 -15.47
C ILE A 8 -12.33 -11.42 -14.36
N THR A 9 -13.27 -12.33 -14.62
CA THR A 9 -13.65 -13.36 -13.66
C THR A 9 -12.46 -14.28 -13.34
N ALA A 10 -11.70 -14.68 -14.36
CA ALA A 10 -10.48 -15.48 -14.17
C ALA A 10 -9.41 -14.74 -13.35
N ILE A 11 -9.19 -13.44 -13.60
CA ILE A 11 -8.30 -12.58 -12.80
C ILE A 11 -8.75 -12.57 -11.34
N VAL A 12 -10.04 -12.31 -11.08
CA VAL A 12 -10.58 -12.25 -9.71
C VAL A 12 -10.41 -13.58 -8.99
N ILE A 13 -10.73 -14.71 -9.64
CA ILE A 13 -10.53 -16.05 -9.06
C ILE A 13 -9.04 -16.30 -8.77
N ALA A 14 -8.14 -15.92 -9.69
CA ALA A 14 -6.70 -16.09 -9.50
C ALA A 14 -6.15 -15.26 -8.32
N LEU A 15 -6.68 -14.04 -8.12
CA LEU A 15 -6.34 -13.21 -6.97
C LEU A 15 -6.84 -13.80 -5.66
N ILE A 16 -8.09 -14.30 -5.62
CA ILE A 16 -8.67 -14.93 -4.43
C ILE A 16 -7.88 -16.19 -4.05
N ARG A 17 -7.44 -16.98 -5.04
CA ARG A 17 -6.64 -18.18 -4.83
C ARG A 17 -5.16 -17.90 -4.57
N ASN A 18 -4.74 -16.63 -4.66
CA ASN A 18 -3.35 -16.18 -4.52
C ASN A 18 -2.37 -17.03 -5.36
N THR A 19 -2.78 -17.44 -6.56
CA THR A 19 -2.06 -18.42 -7.39
C THR A 19 -0.69 -17.92 -7.84
N ALA A 20 -0.57 -16.60 -8.05
CA ALA A 20 0.65 -15.93 -8.48
C ALA A 20 0.67 -14.50 -7.92
N ARG A 21 1.77 -13.79 -8.11
CA ARG A 21 1.83 -12.38 -7.70
C ARG A 21 0.79 -11.55 -8.48
N PRO A 22 0.11 -10.59 -7.84
CA PRO A 22 -0.95 -9.80 -8.48
C PRO A 22 -0.51 -9.12 -9.78
N ASP A 23 0.73 -8.61 -9.83
CA ASP A 23 1.32 -7.99 -11.01
C ASP A 23 1.31 -8.92 -12.23
N PHE A 24 1.76 -10.17 -12.07
CA PHE A 24 1.69 -11.18 -13.13
C PHE A 24 0.25 -11.49 -13.56
N ILE A 25 -0.67 -11.67 -12.60
CA ILE A 25 -2.08 -11.99 -12.90
C ILE A 25 -2.71 -10.89 -13.76
N PHE A 26 -2.50 -9.62 -13.40
CA PHE A 26 -3.01 -8.48 -14.17
C PHE A 26 -2.36 -8.38 -15.55
N LEU A 27 -1.04 -8.56 -15.65
CA LEU A 27 -0.33 -8.51 -16.93
C LEU A 27 -0.78 -9.61 -17.89
N THR A 28 -0.95 -10.85 -17.40
CA THR A 28 -1.45 -11.94 -18.25
C THR A 28 -2.87 -11.65 -18.74
N GLY A 29 -3.75 -11.14 -17.87
CA GLY A 29 -5.09 -10.71 -18.26
C GLY A 29 -5.07 -9.61 -19.35
N LEU A 30 -4.21 -8.62 -19.20
CA LEU A 30 -4.03 -7.55 -20.19
C LEU A 30 -3.53 -8.10 -21.54
N ILE A 31 -2.56 -9.01 -21.52
CA ILE A 31 -2.02 -9.67 -22.72
C ILE A 31 -3.11 -10.47 -23.44
N VAL A 32 -3.93 -11.22 -22.71
CA VAL A 32 -5.06 -11.97 -23.28
C VAL A 32 -6.03 -11.02 -24.00
N LEU A 33 -6.37 -9.88 -23.39
CA LEU A 33 -7.27 -8.89 -24.00
C LEU A 33 -6.66 -8.17 -25.21
N LEU A 34 -5.34 -7.98 -25.24
CA LEU A 34 -4.61 -7.42 -26.38
C LEU A 34 -4.56 -8.40 -27.56
N ILE A 35 -4.18 -9.66 -27.31
CA ILE A 35 -4.08 -10.69 -28.35
C ILE A 35 -5.44 -10.98 -28.97
N THR A 36 -6.51 -10.96 -28.16
CA THR A 36 -7.88 -11.17 -28.64
C THR A 36 -8.49 -9.96 -29.34
N GLY A 37 -7.73 -8.84 -29.45
CA GLY A 37 -8.16 -7.63 -30.16
C GLY A 37 -9.29 -6.86 -29.46
N VAL A 38 -9.61 -7.22 -28.22
CA VAL A 38 -10.64 -6.53 -27.43
C VAL A 38 -10.14 -5.14 -27.01
N LEU A 39 -8.86 -5.05 -26.63
CA LEU A 39 -8.19 -3.79 -26.33
C LEU A 39 -7.23 -3.43 -27.45
N THR A 40 -7.17 -2.14 -27.80
CA THR A 40 -6.06 -1.61 -28.59
C THR A 40 -4.84 -1.36 -27.70
N PRO A 41 -3.62 -1.33 -28.25
CA PRO A 41 -2.42 -0.96 -27.47
C PRO A 41 -2.59 0.38 -26.75
N GLN A 42 -3.18 1.37 -27.41
CA GLN A 42 -3.42 2.69 -26.81
C GLN A 42 -4.34 2.61 -25.59
N GLN A 43 -5.39 1.78 -25.63
CA GLN A 43 -6.29 1.56 -24.49
C GLN A 43 -5.60 0.81 -23.36
N ALA A 44 -4.73 -0.16 -23.66
CA ALA A 44 -3.94 -0.86 -22.66
C ALA A 44 -2.97 0.09 -21.92
N PHE A 45 -2.33 1.01 -22.64
CA PHE A 45 -1.43 2.00 -22.04
C PHE A 45 -2.15 3.17 -21.34
N ALA A 46 -3.41 3.46 -21.70
CA ALA A 46 -4.18 4.53 -21.07
C ALA A 46 -4.34 4.36 -19.55
N GLY A 47 -4.38 3.11 -19.06
CA GLY A 47 -4.43 2.82 -17.62
C GLY A 47 -3.15 3.21 -16.87
N PHE A 48 -1.98 3.13 -17.51
CA PHE A 48 -0.70 3.50 -16.90
C PHE A 48 -0.50 5.02 -16.83
N ALA A 49 -1.09 5.76 -17.77
CA ALA A 49 -1.04 7.22 -17.81
C ALA A 49 -2.11 7.89 -16.92
N ASN A 50 -2.85 7.12 -16.11
CA ASN A 50 -3.91 7.65 -15.27
C ASN A 50 -3.34 8.49 -14.12
N THR A 51 -3.95 9.66 -13.87
CA THR A 51 -3.62 10.54 -12.74
C THR A 51 -3.49 9.79 -11.42
N ALA A 52 -4.35 8.80 -11.15
CA ALA A 52 -4.30 7.98 -9.95
C ALA A 52 -2.97 7.21 -9.79
N VAL A 53 -2.40 6.68 -10.87
CA VAL A 53 -1.11 5.97 -10.85
C VAL A 53 0.00 6.94 -10.46
N PHE A 54 0.01 8.13 -11.05
CA PHE A 54 0.97 9.19 -10.69
C PHE A 54 0.79 9.69 -9.27
N THR A 55 -0.44 9.83 -8.78
CA THR A 55 -0.71 10.19 -7.39
C THR A 55 -0.14 9.15 -6.43
N VAL A 56 -0.38 7.86 -6.69
CA VAL A 56 0.18 6.77 -5.86
C VAL A 56 1.71 6.79 -5.91
N ALA A 57 2.33 7.00 -7.07
CA ALA A 57 3.77 7.11 -7.21
C ALA A 57 4.35 8.29 -6.39
N ALA A 58 3.72 9.47 -6.47
CA ALA A 58 4.12 10.64 -5.67
C ALA A 58 4.03 10.36 -4.17
N LEU A 59 2.98 9.67 -3.72
CA LEU A 59 2.82 9.28 -2.31
C LEU A 59 3.91 8.31 -1.86
N PHE A 60 4.35 7.37 -2.71
CA PHE A 60 5.49 6.51 -2.41
C PHE A 60 6.82 7.28 -2.33
N ILE A 61 7.02 8.30 -3.17
CA ILE A 61 8.19 9.19 -3.12
C ILE A 61 8.19 9.99 -1.82
N ILE A 62 7.08 10.65 -1.49
CA ILE A 62 6.90 11.38 -0.22
C ILE A 62 7.18 10.42 0.94
N ALA A 63 6.67 9.20 0.86
CA ALA A 63 6.87 8.22 1.90
C ALA A 63 8.34 7.83 2.09
N ALA A 64 9.06 7.63 1.00
CA ALA A 64 10.49 7.37 1.02
C ALA A 64 11.29 8.59 1.54
N ALA A 65 10.89 9.81 1.17
CA ALA A 65 11.51 11.03 1.66
C ALA A 65 11.33 11.17 3.17
N VAL A 66 10.11 10.99 3.69
CA VAL A 66 9.83 10.99 5.13
C VAL A 66 10.68 9.95 5.86
N ARG A 67 10.83 8.73 5.32
CA ARG A 67 11.71 7.70 5.89
C ARG A 67 13.19 8.09 5.93
N ARG A 68 13.69 8.76 4.88
CA ARG A 68 15.08 9.26 4.84
C ARG A 68 15.29 10.45 5.76
N THR A 69 14.25 11.26 5.96
CA THR A 69 14.31 12.36 6.90
C THR A 69 14.19 11.85 8.34
N ARG A 70 14.82 12.58 9.25
CA ARG A 70 14.68 12.40 10.69
C ARG A 70 13.26 12.74 11.22
N ALA A 71 12.28 12.91 10.34
CA ALA A 71 10.89 13.22 10.65
C ALA A 71 10.22 12.11 11.47
N LEU A 72 10.57 10.83 11.21
CA LEU A 72 10.03 9.70 11.98
C LEU A 72 10.43 9.74 13.48
N ARG A 73 11.49 10.47 13.85
CA ARG A 73 11.85 10.67 15.27
C ARG A 73 10.80 11.48 16.04
N PHE A 74 10.02 12.32 15.35
CA PHE A 74 8.88 12.97 15.97
C PHE A 74 7.82 11.95 16.38
N LEU A 75 7.65 10.89 15.60
CA LEU A 75 6.74 9.79 15.88
C LEU A 75 7.15 9.03 17.14
N ASP A 76 8.45 8.73 17.32
CA ASP A 76 8.96 8.16 18.56
C ASP A 76 8.69 9.07 19.78
N ARG A 77 8.99 10.36 19.66
CA ARG A 77 8.81 11.32 20.77
C ARG A 77 7.34 11.63 21.08
N SER A 78 6.46 11.54 20.09
CA SER A 78 5.06 11.92 20.21
C SER A 78 4.15 10.73 20.47
N ILE A 79 4.39 9.58 19.84
CA ILE A 79 3.48 8.42 19.83
C ILE A 79 4.04 7.26 20.65
N PHE A 80 5.29 6.87 20.43
CA PHE A 80 5.90 5.65 20.99
C PHE A 80 6.72 5.91 22.25
N ARG A 81 6.10 6.53 23.26
CA ARG A 81 6.76 6.83 24.54
C ARG A 81 6.75 5.61 25.45
N ASP A 82 7.90 5.29 26.04
CA ASP A 82 8.09 4.06 26.83
C ASP A 82 7.31 4.04 28.16
N HIS A 83 6.94 5.20 28.72
CA HIS A 83 6.13 5.32 29.94
C HIS A 83 4.62 5.23 29.70
N LEU A 84 4.17 5.18 28.43
CA LEU A 84 2.75 5.07 28.11
C LEU A 84 2.32 3.61 28.09
N GLY A 85 1.16 3.31 28.70
CA GLY A 85 0.55 1.99 28.59
C GLY A 85 0.18 1.66 27.14
N ILE A 86 0.19 0.36 26.81
CA ILE A 86 -0.06 -0.19 25.46
C ILE A 86 -1.31 0.43 24.81
N ARG A 87 -2.41 0.52 25.56
CA ARG A 87 -3.68 1.11 25.07
C ARG A 87 -3.53 2.56 24.61
N SER A 88 -2.72 3.36 25.31
CA SER A 88 -2.48 4.76 24.95
C SER A 88 -1.67 4.87 23.66
N VAL A 89 -0.64 4.04 23.50
CA VAL A 89 0.19 4.01 22.30
C VAL A 89 -0.62 3.56 21.08
N ILE A 90 -1.43 2.50 21.22
CA ILE A 90 -2.34 2.05 20.16
C ILE A 90 -3.32 3.16 19.77
N PHE A 91 -3.97 3.82 20.73
CA PHE A 91 -4.92 4.89 20.44
C PHE A 91 -4.27 6.06 19.71
N ARG A 92 -3.08 6.49 20.14
CA ARG A 92 -2.30 7.57 19.51
C ARG A 92 -1.82 7.19 18.11
N MET A 93 -1.39 5.95 17.94
CA MET A 93 -1.02 5.40 16.64
C MET A 93 -2.22 5.42 15.69
N MET A 94 -3.38 4.91 16.13
CA MET A 94 -4.63 4.94 15.34
C MET A 94 -5.05 6.37 14.98
N ALA A 95 -5.03 7.30 15.94
CA ALA A 95 -5.39 8.69 15.68
C ALA A 95 -4.45 9.36 14.67
N SER A 96 -3.13 9.18 14.81
CA SER A 96 -2.16 9.73 13.86
C SER A 96 -2.27 9.08 12.48
N ALA A 97 -2.36 7.74 12.41
CA ALA A 97 -2.48 7.01 11.16
C ALA A 97 -3.77 7.38 10.43
N GLY A 98 -4.89 7.52 11.14
CA GLY A 98 -6.16 7.99 10.59
C GLY A 98 -6.07 9.42 10.06
N PHE A 99 -5.43 10.33 10.79
CA PHE A 99 -5.20 11.70 10.33
C PHE A 99 -4.37 11.74 9.03
N PHE A 100 -3.27 10.98 8.99
CA PHE A 100 -2.43 10.91 7.79
C PHE A 100 -3.09 10.14 6.64
N SER A 101 -4.00 9.19 6.92
CA SER A 101 -4.76 8.42 5.91
C SER A 101 -5.68 9.30 5.05
N ALA A 102 -6.09 10.47 5.56
CA ALA A 102 -6.84 11.45 4.77
C ALA A 102 -6.00 12.13 3.67
N PHE A 103 -4.67 12.11 3.78
CA PHE A 103 -3.74 12.77 2.87
C PHE A 103 -2.83 11.79 2.11
N LEU A 104 -2.54 10.63 2.71
CA LEU A 104 -1.67 9.60 2.18
C LEU A 104 -2.44 8.29 2.03
N ASN A 105 -2.13 7.52 0.98
CA ASN A 105 -2.64 6.16 0.86
C ASN A 105 -2.19 5.30 2.05
N ASN A 106 -2.98 4.29 2.42
CA ASN A 106 -2.74 3.48 3.60
C ASN A 106 -1.40 2.72 3.57
N THR A 107 -1.00 2.23 2.39
CA THR A 107 0.21 1.42 2.19
C THR A 107 1.51 2.10 2.66
N PRO A 108 1.84 3.33 2.23
CA PRO A 108 3.04 4.03 2.71
C PRO A 108 3.01 4.35 4.20
N ILE A 109 1.85 4.66 4.79
CA ILE A 109 1.72 4.94 6.23
C ILE A 109 2.10 3.70 7.03
N VAL A 110 1.51 2.54 6.69
CA VAL A 110 1.79 1.27 7.38
C VAL A 110 3.27 0.90 7.24
N ALA A 111 3.85 1.06 6.05
CA ALA A 111 5.27 0.80 5.82
C ALA A 111 6.21 1.68 6.66
N MET A 112 5.79 2.88 7.06
CA MET A 112 6.55 3.73 7.99
C MET A 112 6.36 3.35 9.46
N LEU A 113 5.16 2.93 9.83
CA LEU A 113 4.81 2.64 11.22
C LEU A 113 5.35 1.29 11.69
N ILE A 114 5.33 0.25 10.85
CA ILE A 114 5.81 -1.10 11.21
C ILE A 114 7.17 -1.10 11.92
N PRO A 115 8.25 -0.52 11.37
CA PRO A 115 9.55 -0.57 12.02
C PRO A 115 9.56 0.19 13.35
N GLN A 116 8.79 1.27 13.48
CA GLN A 116 8.69 2.04 14.73
C GLN A 116 7.95 1.27 15.82
N VAL A 117 6.86 0.58 15.45
CA VAL A 117 6.11 -0.31 16.34
C VAL A 117 6.99 -1.48 16.80
N GLN A 118 7.73 -2.09 15.88
CA GLN A 118 8.66 -3.20 16.20
C GLN A 118 9.76 -2.74 17.16
N GLU A 119 10.36 -1.58 16.91
CA GLU A 119 11.39 -1.04 17.79
C GLU A 119 10.83 -0.72 19.18
N TRP A 120 9.69 -0.03 19.25
CA TRP A 120 9.03 0.26 20.52
C TRP A 120 8.63 -1.01 21.29
N ALA A 121 8.11 -2.03 20.61
CA ALA A 121 7.73 -3.30 21.21
C ALA A 121 8.94 -4.04 21.80
N LYS A 122 10.11 -3.98 21.14
CA LYS A 122 11.37 -4.51 21.67
C LYS A 122 11.86 -3.72 22.89
N ARG A 123 11.86 -2.38 22.82
CA ARG A 123 12.29 -1.51 23.93
C ARG A 123 11.46 -1.70 25.21
N THR A 124 10.17 -1.97 25.04
CA THR A 124 9.21 -2.13 26.16
C THR A 124 9.02 -3.58 26.60
N GLY A 125 9.75 -4.54 26.01
CA GLY A 125 9.68 -5.96 26.37
C GLY A 125 8.34 -6.63 25.99
N ILE A 126 7.59 -6.06 25.05
CA ILE A 126 6.30 -6.59 24.56
C ILE A 126 6.53 -7.64 23.47
N SER A 127 7.60 -7.53 22.68
CA SER A 127 8.02 -8.58 21.74
C SER A 127 9.50 -8.91 21.91
N SER A 128 9.82 -10.19 21.96
CA SER A 128 11.19 -10.72 21.96
C SER A 128 11.92 -10.49 20.64
#